data_AF-A0A930Z493-F1
#
_entry.id   AF-A0A930Z493-F1
#
_cell.length_a   1.000
_cell.length_b   1.000
_cell.length_c   1.000
_cell.angle_alpha   90.00
_cell.angle_beta   90.00
_cell.angle_gamma   90.00
#
_symmetry.space_group_name_H-M   'P 1'
#
loop_
_entity.id
_entity.type
_entity.pdbx_description
1 polymer ?
#
loop_
_entity_poly.entity_id
_entity_poly.type
_entity_poly.pdbx_seq_one_letter_code
_entity_poly.pdbx_strand_id
1 'polypeptide(L)'
;VEWVPEIYFSEVAGVLRRAEINDLITAERAAVAVDLLLAAPVNRAQVKPLLSEAWTMRHAITIPDAIYVVLARHLRAPLVTADLRLARAPGLGVTSITP
;
A
#
# COMPACT_ATOMS: atom_id res chain seq x y z
N VAL A 1 4.22 15.48 3.01
CA VAL A 1 4.87 14.21 3.41
C VAL A 1 3.84 13.11 3.23
N GLU A 2 4.20 12.05 2.52
CA GLU A 2 3.31 10.93 2.22
C GLU A 2 3.15 10.00 3.42
N TRP A 3 2.07 9.23 3.44
CA TRP A 3 1.74 8.28 4.51
C TRP A 3 1.52 6.89 3.95
N VAL A 4 2.04 5.88 4.64
CA VAL A 4 1.86 4.46 4.30
C VAL A 4 1.51 3.64 5.54
N PRO A 5 0.69 2.59 5.44
CA PRO A 5 0.54 1.61 6.50
C PRO A 5 1.78 0.69 6.59
N GLU A 6 2.03 0.09 7.75
CA GLU A 6 3.19 -0.82 7.93
C GLU A 6 3.27 -1.97 6.90
N ILE A 7 2.13 -2.43 6.36
CA ILE A 7 2.09 -3.47 5.33
C ILE A 7 2.78 -3.08 4.02
N TYR A 8 2.91 -1.78 3.73
CA TYR A 8 3.54 -1.26 2.52
C TYR A 8 4.93 -1.85 2.29
N PHE A 9 5.74 -1.91 3.34
CA PHE A 9 7.11 -2.42 3.25
C PHE A 9 7.14 -3.90 2.83
N SER A 10 6.25 -4.72 3.41
CA SER A 10 6.17 -6.14 3.04
C SER A 10 5.61 -6.36 1.64
N GLU A 11 4.67 -5.52 1.19
CA GLU A 11 4.11 -5.60 -0.15
C GLU A 11 5.14 -5.26 -1.21
N VAL A 12 5.86 -4.15 -1.04
CA VAL A 12 6.94 -3.74 -1.97
C VAL A 12 8.07 -4.77 -1.96
N ALA A 13 8.51 -5.25 -0.79
CA ALA A 13 9.53 -6.30 -0.71
C ALA A 13 9.09 -7.60 -1.41
N GLY A 14 7.82 -7.98 -1.29
CA GLY A 14 7.26 -9.13 -2.01
C GLY A 14 7.29 -8.95 -3.53
N VAL A 15 7.02 -7.75 -4.04
CA VAL A 15 7.13 -7.41 -5.46
C VAL A 15 8.59 -7.51 -5.94
N LEU A 16 9.54 -6.94 -5.18
CA LEU A 16 10.96 -7.00 -5.51
C LEU A 16 11.48 -8.45 -5.55
N ARG A 17 11.14 -9.25 -4.53
CA ARG A 17 11.50 -10.68 -4.48
C ARG A 17 10.95 -11.44 -5.69
N ARG A 18 9.68 -11.19 -6.06
CA ARG A 18 9.07 -11.85 -7.22
C ARG A 18 9.73 -11.41 -8.52
N ALA A 19 10.13 -10.15 -8.64
CA ALA A 19 10.83 -9.66 -9.83
C ALA A 19 12.22 -10.32 -9.97
N GLU A 20 12.95 -10.48 -8.88
CA GLU A 20 14.25 -11.18 -8.86
C GLU A 20 14.11 -12.66 -9.22
N ILE A 21 13.18 -13.40 -8.58
CA ILE A 21 12.98 -14.84 -8.85
C ILE A 21 12.54 -15.11 -10.30
N ASN A 22 11.92 -14.14 -10.94
CA ASN A 22 11.49 -14.22 -12.34
C ASN A 22 12.51 -13.60 -13.31
N ASP A 23 13.75 -13.35 -12.87
CA ASP A 23 14.86 -12.78 -13.65
C ASP A 23 14.56 -11.41 -14.29
N LEU A 24 13.57 -10.67 -13.78
CA LEU A 24 13.23 -9.32 -14.26
C LEU A 24 14.21 -8.25 -13.76
N ILE A 25 14.84 -8.51 -12.61
CA ILE A 25 15.90 -7.70 -12.02
C ILE A 25 16.98 -8.62 -11.46
N THR A 26 18.22 -8.12 -11.37
CA THR A 26 19.32 -8.86 -10.73
C THR A 26 19.22 -8.77 -9.21
N ALA A 27 19.90 -9.68 -8.51
CA ALA A 27 20.00 -9.66 -7.05
C ALA A 27 20.57 -8.33 -6.52
N GLU A 28 21.56 -7.75 -7.21
CA GLU A 28 22.15 -6.47 -6.82
C GLU A 28 21.14 -5.33 -6.96
N ARG A 29 20.32 -5.33 -8.02
CA ARG A 29 19.24 -4.34 -8.19
C ARG A 29 18.16 -4.51 -7.14
N ALA A 30 17.81 -5.74 -6.79
CA ALA A 30 16.83 -6.02 -5.74
C ALA A 30 17.33 -5.50 -4.38
N ALA A 31 18.60 -5.74 -4.03
CA ALA A 31 19.23 -5.24 -2.80
C ALA A 31 19.19 -3.71 -2.72
N VAL A 32 19.62 -3.01 -3.78
CA VAL A 32 19.55 -1.54 -3.84
C VAL A 32 18.11 -1.04 -3.69
N ALA A 33 17.14 -1.70 -4.31
CA ALA A 33 15.73 -1.31 -4.20
C ALA A 33 15.18 -1.49 -2.78
N VAL A 34 15.61 -2.53 -2.06
CA VAL A 34 15.25 -2.71 -0.64
C VAL A 34 15.87 -1.61 0.22
N ASP A 35 17.13 -1.24 0.00
CA ASP A 35 17.77 -0.14 0.73
C ASP A 35 17.05 1.19 0.51
N LEU A 36 16.63 1.46 -0.72
CA LEU A 36 15.83 2.64 -1.06
C LEU A 36 14.44 2.62 -0.39
N LEU A 37 13.79 1.46 -0.36
CA LEU A 37 12.51 1.27 0.33
C LEU A 37 12.64 1.58 1.83
N LEU A 38 13.71 1.12 2.47
CA LEU A 38 13.97 1.36 3.90
C LEU A 38 14.33 2.83 4.19
N ALA A 39 14.93 3.52 3.23
CA ALA A 39 15.28 4.94 3.32
C ALA A 39 14.15 5.89 2.86
N ALA A 40 13.00 5.36 2.42
CA ALA A 40 11.92 6.15 1.85
C ALA A 40 11.37 7.20 2.86
N PRO A 41 11.21 8.47 2.47
CA PRO A 41 10.79 9.55 3.37
C PRO A 41 9.26 9.58 3.56
N VAL A 42 8.70 8.48 4.05
CA VAL A 42 7.25 8.30 4.28
C VAL A 42 6.92 8.22 5.78
N ASN A 43 5.78 8.78 6.17
CA ASN A 43 5.24 8.56 7.51
C ASN A 43 4.58 7.18 7.59
N ARG A 44 4.84 6.45 8.67
CA ARG A 44 4.36 5.08 8.85
C ARG A 44 3.22 5.00 9.87
N ALA A 45 2.08 4.48 9.44
CA ALA A 45 0.94 4.20 10.32
C ALA A 45 0.89 2.72 10.73
N GLN A 46 0.66 2.46 12.02
CA GLN A 46 0.45 1.10 12.51
C GLN A 46 -0.86 0.52 11.96
N VAL A 47 -0.87 -0.78 11.67
CA VAL A 47 -2.04 -1.46 11.08
C VAL A 47 -3.11 -1.73 12.14
N LYS A 48 -2.70 -2.09 13.36
CA LYS A 48 -3.61 -2.53 14.43
C LYS A 48 -4.76 -1.55 14.72
N PRO A 49 -4.55 -0.22 14.80
CA PRO A 49 -5.64 0.73 15.01
C PRO A 49 -6.64 0.83 13.85
N LEU A 50 -6.22 0.49 12.63
CA LEU A 50 -7.04 0.60 11.41
C LEU A 50 -7.87 -0.66 11.16
N LEU A 51 -7.47 -1.80 11.75
CA LEU A 51 -7.96 -3.12 11.38
C LEU A 51 -9.45 -3.32 11.62
N SER A 52 -10.01 -2.74 12.70
CA SER A 52 -11.44 -2.89 13.01
C SER A 52 -12.33 -2.26 11.95
N GLU A 53 -11.97 -1.05 11.47
CA GLU A 53 -12.70 -0.39 10.40
C GLU A 53 -12.47 -1.08 9.06
N ALA A 54 -11.22 -1.45 8.75
CA ALA A 54 -10.88 -2.16 7.51
C ALA A 54 -11.65 -3.49 7.39
N TRP A 55 -11.83 -4.21 8.50
CA TRP A 55 -12.60 -5.46 8.55
C TRP A 55 -14.07 -5.28 8.12
N THR A 56 -14.66 -4.10 8.32
CA THR A 56 -16.04 -3.83 7.90
C THR A 56 -16.19 -3.93 6.37
N MET A 57 -15.10 -3.71 5.63
CA MET A 57 -15.06 -3.67 4.16
C MET A 57 -14.71 -5.02 3.50
N ARG A 58 -14.49 -6.09 4.28
CA ARG A 58 -13.98 -7.40 3.83
C ARG A 58 -14.74 -8.08 2.69
N HIS A 59 -16.01 -7.71 2.48
CA HIS A 59 -16.86 -8.26 1.41
C HIS A 59 -16.77 -7.46 0.11
N ALA A 60 -16.15 -6.27 0.13
CA ALA A 60 -16.05 -5.38 -1.02
C ALA A 60 -14.63 -5.34 -1.60
N ILE A 61 -13.61 -5.28 -0.72
CA ILE A 61 -12.20 -5.21 -1.11
C ILE A 61 -11.34 -6.06 -0.18
N THR A 62 -10.09 -6.31 -0.57
CA THR A 62 -9.17 -7.09 0.26
C THR A 62 -8.79 -6.32 1.53
N ILE A 63 -8.42 -7.03 2.59
CA ILE A 63 -8.03 -6.38 3.86
C ILE A 63 -6.84 -5.42 3.69
N PRO A 64 -5.77 -5.77 2.95
CA PRO A 64 -4.70 -4.82 2.62
C PRO A 64 -5.22 -3.53 1.98
N ASP A 65 -6.04 -3.64 0.92
CA ASP A 65 -6.64 -2.47 0.26
C ASP A 65 -7.48 -1.63 1.23
N ALA A 66 -8.26 -2.27 2.10
CA ALA A 66 -9.08 -1.59 3.09
C ALA A 66 -8.22 -0.83 4.13
N ILE A 67 -7.04 -1.33 4.48
CA ILE A 67 -6.11 -0.63 5.39
C ILE A 67 -5.65 0.70 4.77
N TYR A 68 -5.29 0.71 3.49
CA TYR A 68 -4.94 1.96 2.79
C TYR A 68 -6.11 2.93 2.71
N VAL A 69 -7.31 2.44 2.42
CA VAL A 69 -8.52 3.28 2.36
C VAL A 69 -8.83 3.91 3.72
N VAL A 70 -8.81 3.12 4.80
CA VAL A 70 -9.08 3.60 6.17
C VAL A 70 -8.01 4.61 6.60
N LEU A 71 -6.74 4.37 6.30
CA LEU A 71 -5.68 5.33 6.57
C LEU A 71 -5.94 6.65 5.84
N ALA A 72 -6.27 6.61 4.55
CA ALA A 72 -6.60 7.80 3.77
C ALA A 72 -7.80 8.57 4.36
N ARG A 73 -8.83 7.86 4.83
CA ARG A 73 -9.98 8.47 5.52
C ARG A 73 -9.58 9.19 6.80
N HIS A 74 -8.79 8.54 7.66
CA HIS A 74 -8.35 9.10 8.95
C HIS A 74 -7.50 10.35 8.73
N LEU A 75 -6.68 10.36 7.67
CA LEU A 75 -5.84 11.50 7.28
C LEU A 75 -6.60 12.58 6.49
N ARG A 76 -7.85 12.31 6.07
CA ARG A 76 -8.63 13.14 5.12
C ARG A 76 -7.83 13.49 3.87
N ALA A 77 -7.10 12.50 3.35
CA ALA A 77 -6.19 12.64 2.22
C ALA A 77 -6.65 11.76 1.04
N PRO A 78 -6.24 12.08 -0.20
CA PRO A 78 -6.50 11.19 -1.32
C PRO A 78 -5.71 9.88 -1.20
N LEU A 79 -6.30 8.79 -1.70
CA LEU A 79 -5.63 7.50 -1.86
C LEU A 79 -4.90 7.47 -3.21
N VAL A 80 -3.56 7.40 -3.17
CA VAL A 80 -2.76 7.16 -4.38
C VAL A 80 -2.68 5.65 -4.62
N THR A 81 -3.17 5.18 -5.76
CA THR A 81 -3.10 3.75 -6.12
C THR A 81 -3.05 3.55 -7.63
N ALA A 82 -2.15 2.67 -8.07
CA ALA A 82 -2.10 2.17 -9.45
C ALA A 82 -3.12 1.05 -9.71
N ASP A 83 -3.78 0.52 -8.67
CA ASP A 83 -4.86 -0.46 -8.83
C ASP A 83 -6.15 0.26 -9.26
N LEU A 84 -6.43 0.20 -10.57
CA LEU A 84 -7.64 0.77 -11.18
C LEU A 84 -8.94 0.16 -10.64
N ARG A 85 -8.92 -1.11 -10.22
CA ARG A 85 -10.08 -1.78 -9.66
C ARG A 85 -10.38 -1.23 -8.27
N LEU A 86 -9.35 -1.04 -7.44
CA LEU A 86 -9.50 -0.35 -6.16
C LEU A 86 -9.94 1.10 -6.36
N ALA A 87 -9.28 1.86 -7.25
CA ALA A 87 -9.59 3.26 -7.50
C ALA A 87 -11.05 3.51 -7.92
N ARG A 88 -11.69 2.51 -8.55
CA ARG A 88 -13.09 2.54 -9.00
C ARG A 88 -14.07 1.84 -8.06
N ALA A 89 -13.61 1.30 -6.93
CA ALA A 89 -14.48 0.61 -6.00
C ALA A 89 -15.54 1.58 -5.45
N PRO A 90 -16.83 1.20 -5.43
CA PRO A 90 -17.87 2.05 -4.88
C PRO A 90 -17.71 2.19 -3.35
N GLY A 91 -18.10 3.33 -2.80
CA GLY A 91 -18.18 3.50 -1.34
C GLY A 91 -16.84 3.63 -0.62
N LEU A 92 -15.74 3.94 -1.32
CA LEU A 92 -14.44 4.18 -0.67
C LEU A 92 -14.45 5.40 0.26
N GLY A 93 -15.30 6.40 0.02
CA GLY A 93 -15.38 7.58 0.89
C GLY A 93 -14.09 8.41 0.93
N VAL A 94 -13.20 8.21 -0.04
CA VAL A 94 -11.96 8.97 -0.28
C VAL A 94 -11.81 9.20 -1.77
N THR A 95 -11.18 10.31 -2.15
CA THR A 95 -10.76 10.55 -3.52
C THR A 95 -9.59 9.64 -3.86
N SER A 96 -9.59 9.01 -5.03
CA SER A 96 -8.47 8.24 -5.56
C SER A 96 -7.65 9.06 -6.57
N ILE A 97 -6.33 8.92 -6.54
CA ILE A 97 -5.40 9.42 -7.55
C ILE A 97 -4.73 8.20 -8.17
N THR A 98 -4.86 8.06 -9.49
CA THR A 98 -4.13 7.04 -10.25
C THR A 98 -2.94 7.70 -10.93
N PRO A 99 -1.70 7.33 -10.54
CA PRO A 99 -0.49 7.85 -11.18
C PRO A 99 -0.23 7.24 -12.56
#